data_AF-A0A1F3A315-F1
#
_entry.id   AF-A0A1F3A315-F1
#
_cell.length_a   1.000
_cell.length_b   1.000
_cell.length_c   1.000
_cell.angle_alpha   90.00
_cell.angle_beta   90.00
_cell.angle_gamma   90.00
#
_symmetry.space_group_name_H-M   'P 1'
#
loop_
_entity.id
_entity.type
_entity.pdbx_description
1 polymer ?
#
loop_
_entity_poly.entity_id
_entity_poly.type
_entity_poly.pdbx_seq_one_letter_code
_entity_poly.pdbx_strand_id
1 'polypeptide(L)'
;MNSRAAFAPDKDAPVLTAREIASFRRVKPLKAVDPSVVRKRLRMSQTAFAHVFGVSVRTVQEWEQRRRRPTGAARALLQVVDREPEAVRRAIGL
;
A
#
# COMPACT_ATOMS: atom_id res chain seq x y z
N MET A 1 -34.98 19.75 -16.14
CA MET A 1 -33.60 19.32 -16.43
C MET A 1 -33.28 18.01 -15.70
N ASN A 2 -33.94 16.89 -16.04
CA ASN A 2 -33.68 15.59 -15.40
C ASN A 2 -33.26 14.58 -16.47
N SER A 3 -32.08 14.81 -17.07
CA SER A 3 -31.50 13.82 -17.97
C SER A 3 -30.84 12.74 -17.12
N ARG A 4 -31.60 11.69 -16.83
CA ARG A 4 -31.11 10.46 -16.20
C ARG A 4 -30.29 9.74 -17.27
N ALA A 5 -29.02 10.13 -17.43
CA ALA A 5 -28.09 9.34 -18.23
C ALA A 5 -28.04 7.96 -17.56
N ALA A 6 -28.73 6.99 -18.17
CA ALA A 6 -28.77 5.64 -17.65
C ALA A 6 -27.36 5.07 -17.77
N PHE A 7 -26.69 4.91 -16.64
CA PHE A 7 -25.49 4.10 -16.56
C PHE A 7 -25.91 2.68 -16.95
N ALA A 8 -25.61 2.28 -18.19
CA ALA A 8 -25.85 0.94 -18.66
C ALA A 8 -24.80 0.03 -18.00
N PRO A 9 -25.19 -0.94 -17.17
CA PRO A 9 -24.22 -1.88 -16.60
C PRO A 9 -23.51 -2.62 -17.74
N ASP A 10 -22.18 -2.61 -17.70
CA ASP A 10 -21.35 -3.47 -18.53
C ASP A 10 -20.97 -4.75 -17.77
N LYS A 11 -20.38 -5.72 -18.50
CA LYS A 11 -20.01 -7.03 -17.96
C LYS A 11 -19.02 -6.94 -16.78
N ASP A 12 -18.13 -5.96 -16.79
CA ASP A 12 -17.07 -5.76 -15.81
C ASP A 12 -17.49 -4.77 -14.68
N ALA A 13 -18.58 -4.02 -14.89
CA ALA A 13 -19.17 -3.09 -13.93
C ALA A 13 -20.69 -3.27 -13.76
N PRO A 14 -21.15 -4.42 -13.23
CA PRO A 14 -22.58 -4.64 -12.98
C PRO A 14 -23.11 -3.71 -11.88
N VAL A 15 -24.36 -3.26 -12.03
CA VAL A 15 -25.09 -2.56 -10.96
C VAL A 15 -25.45 -3.58 -9.88
N LEU A 16 -24.79 -3.48 -8.73
CA LEU A 16 -24.98 -4.39 -7.61
C LEU A 16 -26.20 -4.00 -6.76
N THR A 17 -26.95 -4.99 -6.31
CA THR A 17 -28.01 -4.83 -5.31
C THR A 17 -27.42 -4.54 -3.93
N ALA A 18 -28.23 -3.99 -3.02
CA ALA A 18 -27.82 -3.76 -1.64
C ALA A 18 -27.39 -5.06 -0.92
N ARG A 19 -28.02 -6.21 -1.24
CA ARG A 19 -27.68 -7.52 -0.69
C ARG A 19 -26.31 -8.00 -1.18
N GLU A 20 -26.03 -7.82 -2.47
CA GLU A 20 -24.72 -8.15 -3.04
C GLU A 20 -23.65 -7.26 -2.44
N ILE A 21 -23.88 -5.94 -2.36
CA ILE A 21 -22.96 -4.99 -1.70
C ILE A 21 -22.70 -5.41 -0.24
N ALA A 22 -23.74 -5.83 0.48
CA ALA A 22 -23.61 -6.28 1.86
C ALA A 22 -22.81 -7.59 2.00
N SER A 23 -22.71 -8.40 0.95
CA SER A 23 -21.92 -9.64 0.95
C SER A 23 -20.40 -9.41 0.86
N PHE A 24 -19.96 -8.23 0.43
CA PHE A 24 -18.53 -7.95 0.31
C PHE A 24 -17.87 -7.91 1.69
N ARG A 25 -16.73 -8.59 1.79
CA ARG A 25 -15.93 -8.58 3.00
C ARG A 25 -15.31 -7.20 3.22
N ARG A 26 -15.70 -6.52 4.30
CA ARG A 26 -14.98 -5.34 4.78
C ARG A 26 -13.59 -5.73 5.25
N VAL A 27 -12.57 -5.24 4.57
CA VAL A 27 -11.15 -5.43 4.96
C VAL A 27 -10.71 -4.32 5.88
N LYS A 28 -10.12 -4.67 7.03
CA LYS A 28 -9.51 -3.70 7.94
C LYS A 28 -8.19 -3.20 7.32
N PRO A 29 -7.86 -1.90 7.47
CA PRO A 29 -6.56 -1.40 7.07
C PRO A 29 -5.44 -2.17 7.77
N LEU A 30 -4.34 -2.37 7.06
CA LEU A 30 -3.13 -2.96 7.62
C LEU A 30 -2.63 -2.16 8.82
N LYS A 31 -2.06 -2.87 9.80
CA LYS A 31 -1.43 -2.25 10.97
C LYS A 31 -0.30 -1.34 10.50
N ALA A 32 -0.11 -0.24 11.22
CA ALA A 32 1.04 0.62 10.98
C ALA A 32 2.32 -0.13 11.37
N VAL A 33 3.34 -0.04 10.52
CA VAL A 33 4.68 -0.58 10.78
C VAL A 33 5.65 0.60 10.77
N ASP A 34 6.66 0.55 11.65
CA ASP A 34 7.71 1.57 11.69
C ASP A 34 8.64 1.41 10.47
N PRO A 35 8.67 2.38 9.54
CA PRO A 35 9.50 2.30 8.33
C PRO A 35 11.00 2.16 8.64
N SER A 36 11.46 2.71 9.76
CA SER A 36 12.87 2.64 10.15
C SER A 36 13.27 1.22 10.52
N VAL A 37 12.37 0.47 11.18
CA VAL A 37 12.58 -0.94 11.51
C VAL A 37 12.60 -1.77 10.24
N VAL A 38 11.65 -1.54 9.34
CA VAL A 38 11.54 -2.23 8.05
C VAL A 38 12.80 -2.03 7.21
N ARG A 39 13.25 -0.79 7.06
CA ARG A 39 14.49 -0.48 6.33
C ARG A 39 15.71 -1.16 6.94
N LYS A 40 15.81 -1.17 8.28
CA LYS A 40 16.92 -1.82 8.98
C LYS A 40 16.91 -3.34 8.82
N ARG A 41 15.75 -3.99 8.69
CA ARG A 41 15.66 -5.43 8.36
C ARG A 41 16.27 -5.76 7.00
N LEU A 42 16.22 -4.81 6.05
CA LEU A 42 16.91 -4.91 4.76
C LEU A 42 18.37 -4.44 4.78
N ARG A 43 18.89 -3.97 5.92
CA ARG A 43 20.25 -3.42 6.08
C ARG A 43 20.58 -2.27 5.11
N MET A 44 19.60 -1.42 4.83
CA MET A 44 19.74 -0.31 3.88
C MET A 44 19.90 1.05 4.56
N SER A 45 20.65 1.94 3.91
CA SER A 45 20.58 3.40 4.17
C SER A 45 19.23 3.96 3.71
N GLN A 46 18.85 5.15 4.19
CA GLN A 46 17.62 5.82 3.73
C GLN A 46 17.62 6.04 2.21
N THR A 47 18.78 6.42 1.65
CA THR A 47 18.95 6.63 0.20
C THR A 47 18.78 5.34 -0.59
N ALA A 48 19.41 4.24 -0.16
CA ALA A 48 19.27 2.95 -0.83
C ALA A 48 17.82 2.44 -0.79
N PHE A 49 17.17 2.56 0.37
CA PHE A 49 15.76 2.19 0.51
C PHE A 49 14.85 3.03 -0.39
N ALA A 50 15.05 4.35 -0.41
CA ALA A 50 14.32 5.26 -1.27
C ALA A 50 14.44 4.88 -2.75
N HIS A 51 15.67 4.61 -3.21
CA HIS A 51 15.95 4.20 -4.58
C HIS A 51 15.27 2.88 -4.95
N VAL A 52 15.44 1.84 -4.14
CA VAL A 52 14.85 0.50 -4.36
C VAL A 52 13.33 0.56 -4.45
N PHE A 53 12.69 1.33 -3.56
CA PHE A 53 11.23 1.35 -3.45
C PHE A 53 10.57 2.52 -4.19
N GLY A 54 11.32 3.25 -5.02
CA GLY A 54 10.78 4.29 -5.90
C GLY A 54 10.13 5.46 -5.16
N VAL A 55 10.68 5.85 -4.01
CA VAL A 55 10.21 7.02 -3.23
C VAL A 55 11.34 8.01 -3.02
N SER A 56 11.02 9.27 -2.70
CA SER A 56 12.07 10.23 -2.39
C SER A 56 12.70 9.94 -1.02
N VAL A 57 13.99 10.27 -0.84
CA VAL A 57 14.65 10.20 0.47
C VAL A 57 13.89 11.03 1.51
N ARG A 58 13.35 12.19 1.08
CA ARG A 58 12.50 13.04 1.91
C ARG A 58 11.25 12.30 2.41
N THR A 59 10.60 11.52 1.55
CA THR A 59 9.44 10.70 1.93
C THR A 59 9.81 9.69 3.01
N VAL A 60 10.94 8.99 2.87
CA VAL A 60 11.44 8.05 3.89
C VAL A 60 11.69 8.78 5.21
N GLN A 61 12.35 9.94 5.18
CA GLN A 61 12.62 10.76 6.37
C GLN A 61 11.32 11.23 7.04
N GLU A 62 10.36 11.74 6.27
CA GLU A 62 9.06 12.18 6.80
C GLU A 62 8.30 11.02 7.46
N TRP A 63 8.42 9.80 6.95
CA TRP A 63 7.84 8.63 7.59
C TRP A 63 8.56 8.21 8.86
N GLU A 64 9.90 8.11 8.84
CA GLU A 64 10.70 7.71 10.00
C GLU A 64 10.64 8.73 11.14
N GLN A 65 10.51 10.02 10.82
CA GLN A 65 10.31 11.10 11.80
C GLN A 65 8.84 11.29 12.20
N ARG A 66 7.93 10.43 11.71
CA ARG A 66 6.48 10.45 12.01
C ARG A 66 5.75 11.74 11.59
N ARG A 67 6.34 12.57 10.72
CA ARG A 67 5.70 13.76 10.13
C ARG A 67 4.62 13.38 9.12
N ARG A 68 4.81 12.25 8.43
CA ARG A 68 3.80 11.62 7.57
C ARG A 68 3.72 10.13 7.86
N ARG A 69 2.64 9.50 7.42
CA ARG A 69 2.44 8.05 7.55
C ARG A 69 2.38 7.41 6.16
N PRO A 70 2.97 6.23 5.95
CA PRO A 70 2.74 5.44 4.75
C PRO A 70 1.25 5.10 4.60
N THR A 71 0.72 5.23 3.39
CA THR A 71 -0.68 4.95 3.03
C THR A 71 -0.75 4.00 1.83
N GLY A 72 -1.93 3.42 1.60
CA GLY A 72 -2.18 2.56 0.44
C GLY A 72 -1.13 1.46 0.25
N ALA A 73 -0.59 1.39 -0.97
CA ALA A 73 0.41 0.41 -1.37
C ALA A 73 1.70 0.46 -0.52
N ALA A 74 2.16 1.65 -0.12
CA ALA A 74 3.38 1.78 0.69
C ALA A 74 3.23 1.08 2.05
N ARG A 75 2.05 1.17 2.68
CA ARG A 75 1.79 0.46 3.95
C ARG A 75 1.78 -1.05 3.76
N ALA A 76 1.19 -1.53 2.66
CA ALA A 76 1.18 -2.95 2.33
C ALA A 76 2.59 -3.48 2.09
N LEU A 77 3.39 -2.77 1.31
CA LEU A 77 4.76 -3.15 1.01
C LEU A 77 5.63 -3.17 2.27
N LEU A 78 5.55 -2.13 3.11
CA LEU A 78 6.29 -2.12 4.39
C LEU A 78 5.92 -3.32 5.27
N GLN A 79 4.64 -3.72 5.28
CA GLN A 79 4.19 -4.89 6.03
C GLN A 79 4.73 -6.21 5.46
N VAL A 80 4.84 -6.32 4.13
CA VAL A 80 5.46 -7.48 3.46
C VAL A 80 6.94 -7.55 3.79
N VAL A 81 7.68 -6.44 3.67
CA VAL A 81 9.10 -6.38 4.02
C VAL A 81 9.33 -6.70 5.50
N ASP A 82 8.45 -6.21 6.38
CA ASP A 82 8.50 -6.53 7.80
C ASP A 82 8.41 -8.05 8.02
N ARG A 83 7.43 -8.72 7.41
CA ARG A 83 7.22 -10.16 7.63
C ARG A 83 8.22 -11.05 6.89
N GLU A 84 8.57 -10.69 5.66
CA GLU A 84 9.27 -11.55 4.70
C GLU A 84 10.49 -10.83 4.08
N PRO A 85 11.45 -10.32 4.88
CA PRO A 85 12.54 -9.51 4.36
C PRO A 85 13.48 -10.31 3.43
N GLU A 86 13.62 -11.62 3.63
CA GLU A 86 14.40 -12.50 2.74
C GLU A 86 13.73 -12.71 1.38
N ALA A 87 12.40 -12.86 1.35
CA ALA A 87 11.67 -12.98 0.09
C ALA A 87 11.77 -11.68 -0.72
N VAL A 88 11.67 -10.54 -0.05
CA VAL A 88 11.87 -9.24 -0.68
C VAL A 88 13.28 -9.12 -1.24
N ARG A 89 14.33 -9.43 -0.46
CA ARG A 89 15.72 -9.42 -0.94
C ARG A 89 15.89 -10.19 -2.25
N ARG A 90 15.44 -11.45 -2.27
CA ARG A 90 15.47 -12.27 -3.49
C ARG A 90 14.70 -11.65 -4.66
N ALA A 91 13.51 -11.11 -4.40
CA ALA A 91 12.64 -10.56 -5.44
C ALA A 91 13.21 -9.29 -6.09
N ILE A 92 13.98 -8.49 -5.35
CA ILE A 92 14.58 -7.24 -5.86
C ILE A 92 16.07 -7.39 -6.22
N GLY A 93 16.62 -8.61 -6.18
CA GLY A 93 17.99 -8.90 -6.59
C GLY A 93 19.07 -8.50 -5.57
N LEU A 94 18.78 -8.67 -4.26
CA LEU A 94 19.71 -8.47 -3.14
C LEU A 94 20.10 -9.76 -2.44
#